data_AF-A0A352DCM1-F1
#
_entry.id   AF-A0A352DCM1-F1
#
_cell.length_a   1.000
_cell.length_b   1.000
_cell.length_c   1.000
_cell.angle_alpha   90.00
_cell.angle_beta   90.00
_cell.angle_gamma   90.00
#
_symmetry.space_group_name_H-M   'P 1'
#
loop_
_entity.id
_entity.type
_entity.pdbx_description
1 polymer ?
#
loop_
_entity_poly.entity_id
_entity_poly.type
_entity_poly.pdbx_seq_one_letter_code
_entity_poly.pdbx_strand_id
1 'polypeptide(L)'
;MRVRGPVSHPSSFICILRAIFLLLRHWHCLVKPASCFEIILFSIILPVAFFMRVIFRIYGSVQGIGYRWFVRDAAAGLALTGLVRNLRDGSVEGEAQGGKKAIDALMLKLKTGHPLAVITKAEVNITEELAGEKDFVIDSSRQER
;
A
#
# COMPACT_ATOMS: atom_id res chain seq x y z
N MET A 1 -9.42 21.35 85.66
CA MET A 1 -8.87 20.19 84.92
C MET A 1 -9.68 19.97 83.65
N ARG A 2 -9.11 20.23 82.47
CA ARG A 2 -9.58 19.69 81.19
C ARG A 2 -8.38 19.67 80.24
N VAL A 3 -7.73 18.51 80.14
CA VAL A 3 -6.59 18.26 79.25
C VAL A 3 -7.14 18.18 77.82
N ARG A 4 -6.72 19.07 76.92
CA ARG A 4 -6.95 18.92 75.47
C ARG A 4 -5.74 18.19 74.90
N GLY A 5 -5.95 16.96 74.44
CA GLY A 5 -4.94 16.22 73.69
C GLY A 5 -4.63 16.89 72.33
N PRO A 6 -3.46 16.63 71.73
CA PRO A 6 -3.12 17.16 70.43
C PRO A 6 -3.96 16.50 69.34
N VAL A 7 -4.65 17.32 68.55
CA VAL A 7 -5.26 16.95 67.28
C VAL A 7 -4.15 16.65 66.28
N SER A 8 -4.07 15.41 65.81
CA SER A 8 -3.34 15.08 64.59
C SER A 8 -4.06 15.74 63.40
N HIS A 9 -3.37 16.60 62.66
CA HIS A 9 -3.81 17.09 61.36
C HIS A 9 -2.89 16.53 60.27
N PRO A 10 -3.45 16.07 59.13
CA PRO A 10 -2.74 15.27 58.15
C PRO A 10 -1.92 16.16 57.20
N SER A 11 -0.77 16.65 57.63
CA SER A 11 0.13 17.45 56.79
C SER A 11 1.04 16.62 55.87
N SER A 12 0.96 15.29 55.90
CA SER A 12 1.86 14.40 55.14
C SER A 12 1.37 14.06 53.73
N PHE A 13 0.06 14.11 53.47
CA PHE A 13 -0.50 13.75 52.15
C PHE A 13 -0.39 14.87 51.11
N ILE A 14 -0.52 16.13 51.55
CA ILE A 14 -0.50 17.29 50.65
C ILE A 14 0.91 17.55 50.09
N CYS A 15 1.97 17.25 50.85
CA CYS A 15 3.35 17.38 50.38
C CYS A 15 3.72 16.33 49.31
N ILE A 16 3.26 15.09 49.46
CA ILE A 16 3.52 14.01 48.49
C ILE A 16 2.82 14.30 47.16
N LEU A 17 1.57 14.78 47.20
CA LEU A 17 0.82 15.15 46.00
C LEU A 17 1.46 16.32 45.24
N ARG A 18 2.05 17.31 45.94
CA ARG A 18 2.79 18.42 45.31
C ARG A 18 4.10 17.96 44.64
N ALA A 19 4.81 17.00 45.21
CA ALA A 19 6.03 16.44 44.62
C ALA A 19 5.72 15.61 43.35
N ILE A 20 4.64 14.82 43.38
CA ILE A 20 4.16 14.06 42.21
C ILE A 20 3.73 15.02 41.08
N PHE A 21 3.06 16.13 41.41
CA PHE A 21 2.66 17.13 40.41
C PHE A 21 3.86 17.84 39.74
N LEU A 22 4.95 18.07 40.47
CA LEU A 22 6.17 18.67 39.93
C LEU A 22 6.97 17.70 39.06
N LEU A 23 6.99 16.40 39.41
CA LEU A 23 7.62 15.36 38.58
C LEU A 23 6.80 15.07 37.30
N LEU A 24 5.47 15.07 37.38
CA LEU A 24 4.59 14.94 36.21
C LEU A 24 4.69 16.14 35.27
N ARG A 25 4.96 17.35 35.79
CA ARG A 25 5.18 18.55 34.98
C ARG A 25 6.55 18.56 34.28
N HIS A 26 7.53 17.82 34.80
CA HIS A 26 8.83 17.63 34.15
C HIS A 26 8.79 16.52 33.07
N TRP A 27 8.02 15.45 33.28
CA TRP A 27 7.79 14.40 32.28
C TRP A 27 7.02 14.89 31.04
N HIS A 28 6.14 15.88 31.20
CA HIS A 28 5.43 16.50 30.07
C HIS A 28 6.33 17.39 29.18
N CYS A 29 7.59 17.65 29.56
CA CYS A 29 8.54 18.40 28.74
C CYS A 29 9.45 17.52 27.87
N LEU A 30 9.52 16.20 28.11
CA LEU A 30 10.38 15.27 27.35
C LEU A 30 9.64 14.49 26.27
N VAL A 31 8.30 14.42 26.35
CA VAL A 31 7.46 14.14 25.20
C VAL A 31 7.01 15.49 24.66
N LYS A 32 7.76 16.03 23.70
CA LYS A 32 7.34 17.25 22.99
C LYS A 32 5.88 17.05 22.54
N PRO A 33 4.97 18.01 22.77
CA PRO A 33 3.69 17.97 22.09
C PRO A 33 4.03 18.07 20.60
N ALA A 34 3.96 16.95 19.89
CA ALA A 34 4.00 16.94 18.45
C ALA A 34 2.89 17.91 18.03
N SER A 35 3.29 19.08 17.56
CA SER A 35 2.36 20.07 17.02
C SER A 35 1.44 19.34 16.04
N CYS A 36 0.15 19.73 15.94
CA CYS A 36 -0.79 19.10 15.01
C CYS A 36 -0.24 18.97 13.58
N PHE A 37 0.77 19.77 13.23
CA PHE A 37 1.53 19.69 11.98
C PHE A 37 2.31 18.37 11.76
N GLU A 38 2.84 17.70 12.79
CA GLU A 38 3.53 16.41 12.64
C GLU A 38 2.57 15.21 12.59
N ILE A 39 1.44 15.29 13.29
CA ILE A 39 0.41 14.23 13.28
C ILE A 39 -0.33 14.18 11.93
N ILE A 40 -0.53 15.34 11.29
CA ILE A 40 -1.09 15.41 9.93
C ILE A 40 -0.16 14.75 8.91
N LEU A 41 1.16 14.87 9.09
CA LEU A 41 2.12 14.20 8.21
C LEU A 41 1.99 12.67 8.34
N PHE A 42 1.89 12.14 9.56
CA PHE A 42 1.77 10.68 9.78
C PHE A 42 0.43 10.08 9.29
N SER A 43 -0.68 10.83 9.38
CA SER A 43 -1.99 10.38 8.87
C SER A 43 -2.18 10.54 7.36
N ILE A 44 -1.40 11.40 6.70
CA ILE A 44 -1.40 11.57 5.23
C ILE A 44 -0.36 10.65 4.55
N ILE A 45 0.69 10.23 5.26
CA ILE A 45 1.71 9.28 4.75
C ILE A 45 1.17 7.83 4.70
N LEU A 46 0.13 7.49 5.48
CA LEU A 46 -0.32 6.10 5.63
C LEU A 46 -1.41 5.54 4.67
N PRO A 47 -1.90 6.22 3.61
CA PRO A 47 -2.61 5.55 2.52
C PRO A 47 -1.71 5.22 1.32
N VAL A 48 -0.42 5.59 1.34
CA VAL A 48 0.51 5.43 0.21
C VAL A 48 1.53 4.32 0.47
N ALA A 49 1.22 3.12 -0.03
CA ALA A 49 2.16 2.08 -0.49
C ALA A 49 1.70 0.65 -0.15
N PHE A 50 0.43 0.29 -0.40
CA PHE A 50 0.16 -1.14 -0.61
C PHE A 50 0.67 -1.49 -2.02
N PHE A 51 1.95 -1.86 -2.10
CA PHE A 51 2.53 -2.47 -3.28
C PHE A 51 2.02 -3.91 -3.38
N MET A 52 1.77 -4.37 -4.60
CA MET A 52 1.46 -5.77 -4.86
C MET A 52 1.98 -6.14 -6.25
N ARG A 53 2.24 -7.43 -6.42
CA ARG A 53 2.50 -8.02 -7.73
C ARG A 53 1.40 -9.00 -8.07
N VAL A 54 0.92 -8.94 -9.29
CA VAL A 54 -0.09 -9.86 -9.82
C VAL A 54 0.37 -10.47 -11.13
N ILE A 55 0.03 -11.74 -11.32
CA ILE A 55 0.10 -12.43 -12.60
C ILE A 55 -1.32 -12.51 -13.12
N PHE A 56 -1.54 -12.02 -14.34
CA PHE A 56 -2.83 -12.07 -15.00
C PHE A 56 -2.74 -12.83 -16.32
N ARG A 57 -3.82 -13.52 -16.65
CA ARG A 57 -3.95 -14.26 -17.90
C ARG A 57 -5.28 -13.98 -18.56
N ILE A 58 -5.21 -13.54 -19.82
CA ILE A 58 -6.35 -13.13 -20.62
C ILE A 58 -6.54 -14.15 -21.75
N TYR A 59 -7.73 -14.72 -21.82
CA TYR A 59 -8.13 -15.69 -22.83
C TYR A 59 -9.12 -15.07 -23.79
N GLY A 60 -9.11 -15.55 -25.04
CA GLY A 60 -10.01 -15.13 -26.10
C GLY A 60 -9.27 -14.75 -27.39
N SER A 61 -9.90 -13.93 -28.22
CA SER A 61 -9.29 -13.39 -29.44
C SER A 61 -8.48 -12.14 -29.09
N VAL A 62 -7.24 -12.34 -28.64
CA VAL A 62 -6.37 -11.29 -28.09
C VAL A 62 -4.99 -11.22 -28.76
N GLN A 63 -4.70 -12.08 -29.74
CA GLN A 63 -3.45 -12.07 -30.50
C GLN A 63 -3.65 -11.47 -31.91
N GLY A 64 -2.56 -10.97 -32.52
CA GLY A 64 -2.61 -10.37 -33.86
C GLY A 64 -3.20 -8.95 -33.93
N ILE A 65 -3.75 -8.43 -32.82
CA ILE A 65 -4.44 -7.13 -32.75
C ILE A 65 -3.68 -6.04 -32.00
N GLY A 66 -2.40 -6.26 -31.69
CA GLY A 66 -1.60 -5.31 -30.91
C GLY A 66 -1.91 -5.27 -29.41
N TYR A 67 -2.63 -6.26 -28.85
CA TYR A 67 -3.05 -6.27 -27.45
C TYR A 67 -1.89 -6.08 -26.44
N ARG A 68 -0.71 -6.68 -26.70
CA ARG A 68 0.48 -6.49 -25.85
C ARG A 68 0.93 -5.03 -25.74
N TRP A 69 0.84 -4.27 -26.84
CA TRP A 69 1.15 -2.84 -26.85
C TRP A 69 0.13 -2.06 -26.03
N PHE A 70 -1.15 -2.36 -26.20
CA PHE A 70 -2.21 -1.79 -25.36
C PHE A 70 -1.97 -2.02 -23.86
N VAL A 71 -1.62 -3.26 -23.47
CA VAL A 71 -1.31 -3.59 -22.07
C VAL A 71 -0.11 -2.80 -21.57
N ARG A 72 0.99 -2.75 -22.35
CA ARG A 72 2.20 -1.99 -22.02
C ARG A 72 1.89 -0.51 -21.81
N ASP A 73 1.17 0.11 -22.75
CA ASP A 73 0.85 1.54 -22.69
C ASP A 73 -0.09 1.84 -21.51
N ALA A 74 -1.06 0.95 -21.25
CA ALA A 74 -1.94 1.04 -20.10
C ALA A 74 -1.17 0.96 -18.77
N ALA A 75 -0.20 0.04 -18.66
CA ALA A 75 0.63 -0.15 -17.48
C ALA A 75 1.61 1.01 -17.28
N ALA A 76 2.26 1.48 -18.35
CA ALA A 76 3.16 2.64 -18.33
C ALA A 76 2.43 3.91 -17.86
N GLY A 77 1.22 4.18 -18.36
CA GLY A 77 0.40 5.31 -17.91
C GLY A 77 -0.07 5.23 -16.45
N LEU A 78 0.08 4.08 -15.80
CA LEU A 78 -0.24 3.84 -14.39
C LEU A 78 1.00 3.69 -13.51
N ALA A 79 2.21 3.92 -14.07
CA ALA A 79 3.49 3.73 -13.40
C ALA A 79 3.67 2.32 -12.80
N LEU A 80 3.19 1.31 -13.52
CA LEU A 80 3.38 -0.10 -13.18
C LEU A 80 4.63 -0.66 -13.85
N THR A 81 5.23 -1.65 -13.20
CA THR A 81 6.38 -2.42 -13.69
C THR A 81 5.97 -3.86 -13.97
N GLY A 82 6.72 -4.58 -14.79
CA GLY A 82 6.41 -5.98 -15.11
C GLY A 82 6.59 -6.33 -16.58
N LEU A 83 5.83 -7.32 -17.04
CA LEU A 83 5.94 -7.80 -18.41
C LEU A 83 4.60 -8.24 -19.00
N VAL A 84 4.54 -8.30 -20.32
CA VAL A 84 3.41 -8.91 -21.04
C VAL A 84 3.90 -9.73 -22.23
N ARG A 85 3.31 -10.91 -22.43
CA ARG A 85 3.68 -11.86 -23.49
C ARG A 85 2.50 -12.62 -24.05
N ASN A 86 2.69 -13.10 -25.27
CA ASN A 86 1.76 -14.02 -25.91
C ASN A 86 2.15 -15.46 -25.54
N LEU A 87 1.16 -16.29 -25.23
CA LEU A 87 1.34 -17.72 -25.02
C LEU A 87 0.93 -18.53 -26.26
N ARG A 88 1.44 -19.76 -26.36
CA ARG A 88 1.21 -20.64 -27.53
C ARG A 88 -0.25 -21.07 -27.70
N ASP A 89 -1.00 -21.10 -26.60
CA ASP A 89 -2.41 -21.46 -26.59
C ASP A 89 -3.34 -20.32 -27.04
N GLY A 90 -2.78 -19.21 -27.53
CA GLY A 90 -3.54 -18.04 -27.97
C GLY A 90 -3.86 -17.04 -26.85
N SER A 91 -3.61 -17.37 -25.58
CA SER A 91 -3.79 -16.45 -24.46
C SER A 91 -2.67 -15.40 -24.36
N VAL A 92 -2.92 -14.35 -23.60
CA VAL A 92 -1.92 -13.34 -23.21
C VAL A 92 -1.70 -13.43 -21.72
N GLU A 93 -0.45 -13.53 -21.30
CA GLU A 93 -0.05 -13.52 -19.90
C GLU A 93 0.75 -12.26 -19.62
N GLY A 94 0.56 -11.69 -18.44
CA GLY A 94 1.38 -10.59 -17.98
C GLY A 94 1.55 -10.59 -16.48
N GLU A 95 2.58 -9.87 -16.06
CA GLU A 95 2.89 -9.59 -14.67
C GLU A 95 2.85 -8.09 -14.50
N ALA A 96 2.23 -7.62 -13.41
CA ALA A 96 2.20 -6.21 -13.08
C ALA A 96 2.49 -6.03 -11.60
N GLN A 97 3.41 -5.12 -11.31
CA GLN A 97 3.83 -4.76 -9.97
C GLN A 97 3.68 -3.25 -9.78
N GLY A 98 3.07 -2.88 -8.66
CA GLY A 98 2.90 -1.48 -8.28
C GLY A 98 1.87 -1.29 -7.17
N GLY A 99 1.45 -0.04 -6.97
CA GLY A 99 0.42 0.26 -5.97
C GLY A 99 -0.92 -0.40 -6.31
N LYS A 100 -1.62 -0.91 -5.29
CA LYS A 100 -2.93 -1.57 -5.44
C LYS A 100 -3.91 -0.82 -6.33
N LYS A 101 -4.03 0.51 -6.15
CA LYS A 101 -4.93 1.35 -6.95
C LYS A 101 -4.57 1.35 -8.43
N ALA A 102 -3.28 1.35 -8.75
CA ALA A 102 -2.80 1.28 -10.12
C ALA A 102 -3.05 -0.12 -10.73
N ILE A 103 -2.84 -1.19 -9.95
CA ILE A 103 -3.18 -2.55 -10.37
C ILE A 103 -4.69 -2.69 -10.63
N ASP A 104 -5.54 -2.21 -9.71
CA ASP A 104 -7.00 -2.22 -9.87
C ASP A 104 -7.42 -1.47 -11.14
N ALA A 105 -6.81 -0.31 -11.41
CA ALA A 105 -7.05 0.48 -12.61
C ALA A 105 -6.60 -0.25 -13.89
N LEU A 106 -5.47 -0.95 -13.86
CA LEU A 106 -5.01 -1.79 -14.97
C LEU A 106 -6.02 -2.92 -15.22
N MET A 107 -6.45 -3.63 -14.17
CA MET A 107 -7.43 -4.72 -14.32
C MET A 107 -8.76 -4.24 -14.91
N LEU A 108 -9.19 -3.01 -14.58
CA LEU A 108 -10.37 -2.41 -15.20
C LEU A 108 -10.17 -2.12 -16.69
N LYS A 109 -8.99 -1.61 -17.08
CA LYS A 109 -8.63 -1.41 -18.49
C LYS A 109 -8.55 -2.74 -19.25
N LEU A 110 -8.04 -3.80 -18.63
CA LEU A 110 -7.99 -5.12 -19.26
C LEU A 110 -9.38 -5.74 -19.42
N LYS A 111 -10.31 -5.49 -18.50
CA LYS A 111 -11.71 -5.95 -18.61
C LYS A 111 -12.50 -5.21 -19.68
N THR A 112 -12.29 -3.89 -19.81
CA THR A 112 -12.91 -3.10 -20.89
C THR A 112 -12.30 -3.45 -22.25
N GLY A 113 -11.01 -3.80 -22.25
CA GLY A 113 -10.32 -4.43 -23.36
C GLY A 113 -9.96 -3.48 -24.50
N HIS A 114 -9.23 -4.02 -25.47
CA HIS A 114 -8.92 -3.34 -26.73
C HIS A 114 -10.17 -3.39 -27.65
N PRO A 115 -10.44 -2.36 -28.49
CA PRO A 115 -11.64 -2.32 -29.34
C PRO A 115 -11.85 -3.54 -30.26
N LEU A 116 -10.75 -4.21 -30.62
CA LEU A 116 -10.75 -5.40 -31.47
C LEU A 116 -10.57 -6.72 -30.70
N ALA A 117 -10.42 -6.65 -29.37
CA ALA A 117 -10.26 -7.85 -28.53
C ALA A 117 -11.62 -8.43 -28.15
N VAL A 118 -11.72 -9.75 -28.20
CA VAL A 118 -12.85 -10.49 -27.63
C VAL A 118 -12.33 -11.32 -26.47
N ILE A 119 -12.58 -10.86 -25.25
CA ILE A 119 -12.09 -11.51 -24.03
C ILE A 119 -13.15 -12.50 -23.54
N THR A 120 -12.77 -13.77 -23.41
CA THR A 120 -13.66 -14.84 -22.93
C THR A 120 -13.47 -15.12 -21.44
N LYS A 121 -12.24 -14.95 -20.94
CA LYS A 121 -11.88 -15.18 -19.54
C LYS A 121 -10.69 -14.33 -19.15
N ALA A 122 -10.68 -13.84 -17.91
CA ALA A 122 -9.54 -13.18 -17.30
C ALA A 122 -9.28 -13.80 -15.92
N GLU A 123 -8.06 -14.25 -15.70
CA GLU A 123 -7.58 -14.80 -14.42
C GLU A 123 -6.54 -13.85 -13.84
N VAL A 124 -6.55 -13.68 -12.51
CA VAL A 124 -5.59 -12.82 -11.81
C VAL A 124 -5.21 -13.52 -10.52
N ASN A 125 -3.91 -13.63 -10.26
CA ASN A 125 -3.35 -14.22 -9.04
C ASN A 125 -2.32 -13.26 -8.45
N ILE A 126 -2.32 -13.11 -7.12
CA ILE A 126 -1.31 -12.34 -6.42
C ILE A 126 -0.05 -13.19 -6.30
N THR A 127 1.12 -12.57 -6.46
CA THR A 127 2.43 -13.24 -6.38
C THR A 127 3.43 -12.40 -5.58
N GLU A 128 4.63 -12.94 -5.40
CA GLU A 128 5.73 -12.29 -4.69
C GLU A 128 6.31 -11.11 -5.49
N GLU A 129 6.66 -10.04 -4.78
CA GLU A 129 7.27 -8.85 -5.38
C GLU A 129 8.67 -9.14 -5.91
N LEU A 130 8.98 -8.57 -7.08
CA LEU A 130 10.32 -8.59 -7.65
C LEU A 130 11.03 -7.27 -7.36
N ALA A 131 12.12 -7.35 -6.61
CA ALA A 131 12.93 -6.19 -6.29
C ALA A 131 13.73 -5.70 -7.51
N GLY A 132 13.75 -4.38 -7.73
CA GLY A 132 14.58 -3.74 -8.75
C GLY A 132 13.99 -3.73 -10.16
N GLU A 133 12.75 -4.18 -10.35
CA GLU A 133 12.02 -4.02 -11.61
C GLU A 133 11.65 -2.53 -11.79
N LYS A 134 12.04 -1.94 -12.93
CA LYS A 134 11.88 -0.50 -13.19
C LYS A 134 10.99 -0.18 -14.39
N ASP A 135 10.81 -1.14 -15.29
CA ASP A 135 10.14 -0.94 -16.56
C ASP A 135 9.01 -1.96 -16.75
N PHE A 136 8.11 -1.64 -17.66
CA PHE A 136 7.12 -2.57 -18.18
C PHE A 136 7.50 -3.00 -19.59
N VAL A 137 7.85 -4.28 -19.77
CA VAL A 137 8.45 -4.80 -21.02
C VAL A 137 7.51 -5.76 -21.76
N ILE A 138 7.56 -5.72 -23.09
CA ILE A 138 6.91 -6.76 -23.91
C ILE A 138 7.91 -7.90 -24.05
N ASP A 139 7.65 -9.02 -23.39
CA ASP A 139 8.49 -10.20 -23.49
C ASP A 139 8.23 -10.90 -24.84
N SER A 140 9.33 -11.10 -25.57
CA SER A 140 9.38 -11.73 -26.89
C SER A 140 10.02 -13.11 -26.85
N SER A 141 10.46 -13.56 -25.66
CA SER A 141 11.00 -14.90 -25.48
C SER A 141 9.94 -15.94 -25.84
N ARG A 142 10.32 -16.86 -26.73
CA ARG A 142 9.46 -17.94 -27.22
C ARG A 142 9.47 -19.05 -26.18
N GLN A 143 8.55 -19.05 -25.22
CA GLN A 143 8.52 -20.14 -24.25
C GLN A 143 8.00 -21.44 -24.87
N GLU A 144 8.77 -22.50 -24.66
CA GLU A 144 8.39 -23.91 -24.77
C GLU A 144 7.80 -24.32 -23.42
N ARG A 145 6.53 -24.71 -23.42
CA ARG A 145 6.01 -25.66 -22.44
C ARG A 145 5.56 -26.88 -23.20
#